data_AF-A0A645B568-F1
#
_entry.id   AF-A0A645B568-F1
#
_cell.length_a   1.000
_cell.length_b   1.000
_cell.length_c   1.000
_cell.angle_alpha   90.00
_cell.angle_beta   90.00
_cell.angle_gamma   90.00
#
_symmetry.space_group_name_H-M   'P 1'
#
loop_
_entity.id
_entity.type
_entity.pdbx_description
1 polymer ?
#
loop_
_entity_poly.entity_id
_entity_poly.type
_entity_poly.pdbx_seq_one_letter_code
_entity_poly.pdbx_strand_id
1 'polypeptide(L)'
;MKIKAHSGAWVSGLDQEEFEQCYKLREVVEPMVIGESVPLLNTVQLDRIAELADLIDATGGARGLRSFLQLDREFHLLSYAGAAYPFLTELVTRLWNTTQPYRRELVRYMPDESFHSTCAEHHLIVDAVRSRDTEAAQSLVRLHIRRTRMTLRNYGEVLWTKDDD
;
A
#
# COMPACT_ATOMS: atom_id res chain seq x y z
N MET A 1 -22.92 4.63 -30.41
CA MET A 1 -22.52 3.44 -29.63
C MET A 1 -21.07 3.10 -30.00
N LYS A 2 -20.09 3.57 -29.24
CA LYS A 2 -18.68 3.20 -29.47
C LYS A 2 -18.36 1.98 -28.61
N ILE A 3 -18.27 0.83 -29.26
CA ILE A 3 -17.72 -0.39 -28.69
C ILE A 3 -16.20 -0.18 -28.63
N LYS A 4 -15.62 -0.15 -27.43
CA LYS A 4 -14.16 -0.09 -27.26
C LYS A 4 -13.64 -1.53 -27.17
N ALA A 5 -12.82 -1.92 -28.14
CA ALA A 5 -12.19 -3.23 -28.18
C ALA A 5 -11.15 -3.36 -27.06
N HIS A 6 -11.18 -4.48 -26.35
CA HIS A 6 -10.15 -4.92 -25.42
C HIS A 6 -9.04 -5.61 -26.22
N SER A 7 -8.04 -4.86 -26.67
CA SER A 7 -6.89 -5.42 -27.39
C SER A 7 -5.60 -4.64 -27.11
N GLY A 8 -4.74 -5.24 -26.28
CA GLY A 8 -3.27 -5.20 -26.35
C GLY A 8 -2.50 -3.87 -26.45
N ALA A 9 -1.55 -3.68 -25.52
CA ALA A 9 -0.53 -2.62 -25.45
C ALA A 9 -1.12 -1.22 -25.12
N TRP A 10 -0.53 -0.38 -24.29
CA TRP A 10 0.87 0.00 -24.12
C TRP A 10 1.09 0.45 -22.66
N VAL A 11 2.31 0.33 -22.12
CA VAL A 11 2.72 1.15 -20.96
C VAL A 11 2.95 2.56 -21.51
N SER A 12 1.87 3.26 -21.88
CA SER A 12 1.84 4.72 -21.82
C SER A 12 2.18 5.13 -20.38
N GLY A 13 2.64 6.35 -20.15
CA GLY A 13 3.01 6.82 -18.82
C GLY A 13 2.03 6.39 -17.72
N LEU A 14 2.53 6.32 -16.49
CA LEU A 14 1.66 6.16 -15.32
C LEU A 14 0.44 7.09 -15.51
N ASP A 15 -0.80 6.65 -15.21
CA ASP A 15 -1.99 7.51 -15.31
C ASP A 15 -2.26 8.24 -13.98
N GLN A 16 -2.17 9.58 -13.99
CA GLN A 16 -2.35 10.39 -12.79
C GLN A 16 -3.78 10.33 -12.25
N GLU A 17 -4.78 10.27 -13.11
CA GLU A 17 -6.18 10.20 -12.70
C GLU A 17 -6.48 8.84 -12.09
N GLU A 18 -6.05 7.75 -12.73
CA GLU A 18 -6.19 6.39 -12.19
C GLU A 18 -5.51 6.28 -10.82
N PHE A 19 -4.30 6.82 -10.70
CA PHE A 19 -3.56 6.88 -9.43
C PHE A 19 -4.34 7.60 -8.33
N GLU A 20 -4.83 8.82 -8.60
CA GLU A 20 -5.58 9.60 -7.60
C GLU A 20 -6.86 8.88 -7.18
N GLN A 21 -7.61 8.31 -8.13
CA GLN A 21 -8.82 7.57 -7.85
C GLN A 21 -8.53 6.32 -7.01
N CYS A 22 -7.53 5.52 -7.41
CA CYS A 22 -7.16 4.31 -6.69
C CYS A 22 -6.70 4.60 -5.27
N TYR A 23 -5.81 5.56 -5.05
CA TYR A 23 -5.35 5.85 -3.69
C TYR A 23 -6.42 6.49 -2.81
N LYS A 24 -7.32 7.32 -3.35
CA LYS A 24 -8.47 7.81 -2.58
C LYS A 24 -9.42 6.69 -2.17
N LEU A 25 -9.63 5.69 -3.03
CA LEU A 25 -10.38 4.49 -2.66
C LEU A 25 -9.66 3.69 -1.57
N ARG A 26 -8.34 3.50 -1.70
CA ARG A 26 -7.52 2.82 -0.70
C ARG A 26 -7.58 3.53 0.67
N GLU A 27 -7.51 4.85 0.71
CA GLU A 27 -7.65 5.68 1.94
C GLU A 27 -9.01 5.51 2.66
N VAL A 28 -10.02 4.96 1.98
CA VAL A 28 -11.35 4.72 2.56
C VAL A 28 -11.55 3.25 2.88
N VAL A 29 -11.23 2.36 1.93
CA VAL A 29 -11.53 0.94 2.02
C VAL A 29 -10.57 0.22 2.97
N GLU A 30 -9.26 0.44 2.87
CA GLU A 30 -8.30 -0.32 3.69
C GLU A 30 -8.43 -0.03 5.19
N PRO A 31 -8.67 1.22 5.65
CA PRO A 31 -9.01 1.48 7.05
C PRO A 31 -10.29 0.75 7.52
N MET A 32 -11.31 0.63 6.69
CA MET A 32 -12.49 -0.17 7.05
C MET A 32 -12.08 -1.64 7.23
N VAL A 33 -11.36 -2.21 6.27
CA VAL A 33 -10.97 -3.62 6.28
C VAL A 33 -10.06 -3.96 7.47
N ILE A 34 -9.06 -3.13 7.77
CA ILE A 34 -8.20 -3.41 8.93
C ILE A 34 -8.98 -3.34 10.24
N GLY A 35 -9.96 -2.43 10.36
CA GLY A 35 -10.75 -2.31 11.59
C GLY A 35 -11.58 -3.56 11.90
N GLU A 36 -12.01 -4.27 10.85
CA GLU A 36 -12.78 -5.51 10.92
C GLU A 36 -11.87 -6.73 11.07
N SER A 37 -10.63 -6.63 10.59
CA SER A 37 -9.60 -7.65 10.74
C SER A 37 -9.02 -7.70 12.15
N VAL A 38 -8.73 -6.54 12.75
CA VAL A 38 -7.99 -6.40 14.02
C VAL A 38 -8.58 -7.26 15.15
N PRO A 39 -9.89 -7.34 15.39
CA PRO A 39 -10.43 -8.17 16.47
C PRO A 39 -10.29 -9.69 16.23
N LEU A 40 -10.10 -10.11 14.98
CA LEU A 40 -10.22 -11.50 14.53
C LEU A 40 -8.87 -12.18 14.19
N LEU A 41 -7.78 -11.40 14.09
CA LEU A 41 -6.44 -11.96 13.87
C LEU A 41 -6.03 -12.88 15.02
N ASN A 42 -5.43 -14.03 14.72
CA ASN A 42 -4.89 -14.93 15.76
C ASN A 42 -3.42 -14.59 16.08
N THR A 43 -2.88 -15.18 17.16
CA THR A 43 -1.51 -14.91 17.62
C THR A 43 -0.45 -15.19 16.56
N VAL A 44 -0.59 -16.28 15.79
CA VAL A 44 0.36 -16.63 14.72
C VAL A 44 0.38 -15.54 13.63
N GLN A 45 -0.79 -15.01 13.27
CA GLN A 45 -0.89 -13.90 12.32
C GLN A 45 -0.29 -12.62 12.90
N LEU A 46 -0.55 -12.29 14.17
CA LEU A 46 0.02 -11.12 14.83
C LEU A 46 1.55 -11.16 14.86
N ASP A 47 2.13 -12.32 15.19
CA ASP A 47 3.58 -12.50 15.22
C ASP A 47 4.18 -12.40 13.82
N ARG A 48 3.51 -12.97 12.81
CA ARG A 48 3.95 -12.85 11.42
C ARG A 48 3.86 -11.41 10.89
N ILE A 49 2.83 -10.64 11.26
CA ILE A 49 2.72 -9.21 10.90
C ILE A 49 3.89 -8.42 11.48
N ALA A 50 4.25 -8.66 12.75
CA ALA A 50 5.40 -8.03 13.38
C ALA A 50 6.72 -8.41 12.70
N GLU A 51 6.93 -9.70 12.44
CA GLU A 51 8.12 -10.18 11.71
C GLU A 51 8.24 -9.55 10.32
N LEU A 52 7.13 -9.37 9.61
CA LEU A 52 7.13 -8.72 8.30
C LEU A 52 7.57 -7.27 8.38
N ALA A 53 7.22 -6.53 9.43
CA ALA A 53 7.71 -5.17 9.64
C ALA A 53 9.24 -5.15 9.83
N ASP A 54 9.78 -6.06 10.65
CA ASP A 54 11.25 -6.19 10.84
C ASP A 54 11.97 -6.57 9.53
N LEU A 55 11.38 -7.47 8.75
CA LEU A 55 11.95 -7.87 7.45
C LEU A 55 11.92 -6.73 6.44
N ILE A 56 10.88 -5.88 6.45
CA ILE A 56 10.81 -4.68 5.61
C ILE A 56 11.94 -3.73 5.96
N ASP A 57 12.19 -3.48 7.25
CA ASP A 57 13.27 -2.60 7.72
C ASP A 57 14.64 -3.08 7.22
N ALA A 58 14.88 -4.39 7.25
CA ALA A 58 16.11 -5.00 6.80
C ALA A 58 16.36 -4.88 5.28
N THR A 59 15.36 -4.51 4.48
CA THR A 59 15.52 -4.39 3.01
C THR A 59 16.36 -3.19 2.58
N GLY A 60 16.44 -2.13 3.40
CA GLY A 60 17.10 -0.88 3.02
C GLY A 60 16.42 -0.14 1.86
N GLY A 61 15.10 -0.27 1.74
CA GLY A 61 14.26 0.50 0.80
C GLY A 61 14.66 0.29 -0.66
N ALA A 62 15.16 1.34 -1.31
CA ALA A 62 15.57 1.31 -2.72
C ALA A 62 16.65 0.25 -3.03
N ARG A 63 17.55 -0.03 -2.07
CA ARG A 63 18.60 -1.06 -2.23
C ARG A 63 18.02 -2.47 -2.31
N GLY A 64 16.92 -2.71 -1.61
CA GLY A 64 16.18 -3.97 -1.58
C GLY A 64 14.83 -3.89 -2.28
N LEU A 65 14.68 -3.05 -3.31
CA LEU A 65 13.40 -2.69 -3.94
C LEU A 65 12.44 -3.86 -4.15
N ARG A 66 12.91 -4.97 -4.73
CA ARG A 66 12.07 -6.14 -5.01
C ARG A 66 11.54 -6.78 -3.72
N SER A 67 12.42 -6.98 -2.75
CA SER A 67 12.08 -7.56 -1.45
C SER A 67 11.14 -6.63 -0.68
N PHE A 68 11.42 -5.32 -0.67
CA PHE A 68 10.56 -4.32 -0.04
C PHE A 68 9.14 -4.40 -0.60
N LEU A 69 8.97 -4.33 -1.93
CA LEU A 69 7.64 -4.35 -2.56
C LEU A 69 6.86 -5.64 -2.27
N GLN A 70 7.56 -6.77 -2.19
CA GLN A 70 6.93 -8.06 -1.86
C GLN A 70 6.49 -8.11 -0.39
N LEU A 71 7.39 -7.80 0.53
CA LEU A 71 7.14 -7.88 1.97
C LEU A 71 6.10 -6.86 2.42
N ASP A 72 6.15 -5.64 1.89
CA ASP A 72 5.16 -4.59 2.16
C ASP A 72 3.76 -5.02 1.74
N ARG A 73 3.63 -5.64 0.56
CA ARG A 73 2.35 -6.21 0.12
C ARG A 73 1.87 -7.33 1.06
N GLU A 74 2.77 -8.22 1.46
CA GLU A 74 2.44 -9.33 2.37
C GLU A 74 1.97 -8.80 3.72
N PHE A 75 2.68 -7.80 4.27
CA PHE A 75 2.34 -7.13 5.53
C PHE A 75 0.92 -6.59 5.51
N HIS A 76 0.59 -5.77 4.51
CA HIS A 76 -0.74 -5.17 4.42
C HIS A 76 -1.83 -6.21 4.20
N LEU A 77 -1.67 -7.14 3.26
CA LEU A 77 -2.69 -8.15 2.99
C LEU A 77 -2.91 -9.10 4.19
N LEU A 78 -1.85 -9.44 4.92
CA LEU A 78 -1.97 -10.24 6.14
C LEU A 78 -2.67 -9.46 7.26
N SER A 79 -2.39 -8.16 7.40
CA SER A 79 -3.08 -7.29 8.38
C SER A 79 -4.60 -7.21 8.13
N TYR A 80 -5.05 -7.52 6.92
CA TYR A 80 -6.46 -7.56 6.52
C TYR A 80 -7.09 -8.95 6.60
N ALA A 81 -6.30 -10.01 6.83
CA ALA A 81 -6.75 -11.40 6.71
C ALA A 81 -7.77 -11.85 7.77
N GLY A 82 -7.95 -11.10 8.85
CA GLY A 82 -9.00 -11.34 9.83
C GLY A 82 -10.40 -10.92 9.34
N ALA A 83 -10.49 -10.03 8.34
CA ALA A 83 -11.78 -9.50 7.88
C ALA A 83 -12.54 -10.55 7.05
N ALA A 84 -13.76 -10.89 7.47
CA ALA A 84 -14.63 -11.85 6.78
C ALA A 84 -15.39 -11.23 5.59
N TYR A 85 -14.69 -10.47 4.72
CA TYR A 85 -15.29 -9.76 3.58
C TYR A 85 -14.62 -10.14 2.25
N PRO A 86 -15.10 -11.20 1.58
CA PRO A 86 -14.53 -11.67 0.32
C PRO A 86 -14.50 -10.59 -0.76
N PHE A 87 -15.60 -9.84 -0.90
CA PHE A 87 -15.71 -8.75 -1.88
C PHE A 87 -14.70 -7.62 -1.62
N LEU A 88 -14.55 -7.18 -0.37
CA LEU A 88 -13.60 -6.11 -0.04
C LEU A 88 -12.16 -6.58 -0.17
N THR A 89 -11.87 -7.84 0.17
CA THR A 89 -10.54 -8.44 -0.01
C THR A 89 -10.16 -8.49 -1.49
N GLU A 90 -11.09 -8.85 -2.36
CA GLU A 90 -10.88 -8.82 -3.81
C GLU A 90 -10.64 -7.40 -4.32
N LEU A 91 -11.45 -6.44 -3.87
CA LEU A 91 -11.31 -5.03 -4.21
C LEU A 91 -9.93 -4.47 -3.78
N VAL A 92 -9.53 -4.71 -2.53
CA VAL A 92 -8.21 -4.30 -2.01
C VAL A 92 -7.11 -4.94 -2.84
N THR A 93 -7.19 -6.24 -3.12
CA THR A 93 -6.19 -6.95 -3.95
C THR A 93 -6.08 -6.32 -5.34
N ARG A 94 -7.21 -5.96 -5.95
CA ARG A 94 -7.25 -5.28 -7.25
C ARG A 94 -6.60 -3.90 -7.18
N LEU A 95 -6.94 -3.09 -6.17
CA LEU A 95 -6.32 -1.78 -5.95
C LEU A 95 -4.80 -1.89 -5.73
N TRP A 96 -4.35 -2.92 -5.02
CA TRP A 96 -2.92 -3.23 -4.86
C TRP A 96 -2.22 -3.59 -6.17
N ASN A 97 -2.88 -4.34 -7.05
CA ASN A 97 -2.36 -4.67 -8.37
C ASN A 97 -2.28 -3.41 -9.25
N THR A 98 -3.35 -2.62 -9.30
CA THR A 98 -3.39 -1.37 -10.07
C THR A 98 -2.33 -0.39 -9.56
N THR A 99 -2.15 -0.25 -8.24
CA THR A 99 -1.20 0.72 -7.68
C THR A 99 0.27 0.24 -7.66
N GLN A 100 0.55 -1.00 -8.07
CA GLN A 100 1.89 -1.59 -8.03
C GLN A 100 2.94 -0.83 -8.88
N PRO A 101 2.66 -0.41 -10.13
CA PRO A 101 3.63 0.32 -10.94
C PRO A 101 4.05 1.65 -10.30
N TYR A 102 3.08 2.39 -9.74
CA TYR A 102 3.31 3.67 -9.07
C TYR A 102 4.19 3.49 -7.82
N ARG A 103 3.87 2.50 -6.96
CA ARG A 103 4.67 2.20 -5.77
C ARG A 103 6.11 1.81 -6.10
N ARG A 104 6.32 1.07 -7.19
CA ARG A 104 7.67 0.71 -7.62
C ARG A 104 8.51 1.95 -7.93
N GLU A 105 7.94 2.93 -8.63
CA GLU A 105 8.66 4.18 -8.91
C GLU A 105 8.88 5.00 -7.64
N LEU A 106 7.91 5.06 -6.72
CA LEU A 106 8.11 5.68 -5.41
C LEU A 106 9.33 5.12 -4.69
N VAL A 107 9.38 3.79 -4.50
CA VAL A 107 10.44 3.13 -3.73
C VAL A 107 11.79 3.25 -4.44
N ARG A 108 11.81 3.22 -5.78
CA ARG A 108 13.03 3.40 -6.58
C ARG A 108 13.72 4.72 -6.31
N TYR A 109 12.96 5.79 -6.11
CA TYR A 109 13.49 7.15 -5.86
C TYR A 109 13.32 7.62 -4.42
N MET A 110 12.90 6.74 -3.52
CA MET A 110 12.65 7.06 -2.12
C MET A 110 13.96 7.37 -1.38
N PRO A 111 14.09 8.56 -0.75
CA PRO A 111 15.20 8.86 0.13
C PRO A 111 15.21 7.95 1.37
N ASP A 112 16.38 7.69 1.93
CA ASP A 112 16.52 6.84 3.14
C ASP A 112 15.65 7.34 4.32
N GLU A 113 15.50 8.66 4.49
CA GLU A 113 14.63 9.26 5.53
C GLU A 113 13.14 8.91 5.33
N SER A 114 12.66 8.94 4.08
CA SER A 114 11.29 8.55 3.75
C SER A 114 11.07 7.04 3.95
N PHE A 115 12.10 6.24 3.68
CA PHE A 115 12.09 4.81 3.98
C PHE A 115 11.98 4.55 5.49
N HIS A 116 12.85 5.15 6.31
CA HIS A 116 12.78 5.03 7.77
C HIS A 116 11.44 5.50 8.35
N SER A 117 10.86 6.57 7.78
CA SER A 117 9.52 7.04 8.17
C SER A 117 8.43 6.02 7.82
N THR A 118 8.58 5.26 6.74
CA THR A 118 7.66 4.17 6.35
C THR A 118 7.76 3.00 7.32
N CYS A 119 8.98 2.59 7.64
CA CYS A 119 9.26 1.57 8.64
C CYS A 119 8.65 1.91 10.00
N ALA A 120 8.85 3.14 10.48
CA ALA A 120 8.26 3.59 11.74
C ALA A 120 6.73 3.53 11.73
N GLU A 121 6.07 3.90 10.62
CA GLU A 121 4.61 3.76 10.48
C GLU A 121 4.14 2.31 10.51
N HIS A 122 4.88 1.38 9.89
CA HIS A 122 4.55 -0.05 9.97
C HIS A 122 4.61 -0.57 11.41
N HIS A 123 5.63 -0.19 12.18
CA HIS A 123 5.73 -0.57 13.59
C HIS A 123 4.60 0.02 14.44
N LEU A 124 4.19 1.27 14.20
CA LEU A 124 3.01 1.83 14.87
C LEU A 124 1.73 1.07 14.53
N ILE A 125 1.57 0.62 13.28
CA ILE A 125 0.44 -0.23 12.89
C ILE A 125 0.51 -1.58 13.61
N VAL A 126 1.69 -2.21 13.70
CA VAL A 126 1.90 -3.46 14.46
C VAL A 126 1.46 -3.29 15.91
N ASP A 127 1.87 -2.20 16.57
CA ASP A 127 1.51 -1.91 17.96
C ASP A 127 0.00 -1.78 18.15
N ALA A 128 -0.67 -1.02 17.28
CA ALA A 128 -2.13 -0.87 17.32
C ALA A 128 -2.87 -2.19 17.07
N VAL A 129 -2.40 -2.98 16.11
CA VAL A 129 -2.98 -4.30 15.79
C VAL A 129 -2.79 -5.27 16.96
N ARG A 130 -1.61 -5.28 17.59
CA ARG A 130 -1.31 -6.15 18.76
C ARG A 130 -2.09 -5.75 20.01
N SER A 131 -2.26 -4.46 20.26
CA SER A 131 -3.07 -3.95 21.37
C SER A 131 -4.59 -4.08 21.13
N ARG A 132 -5.00 -4.52 19.93
CA ARG A 132 -6.38 -4.57 19.46
C ARG A 132 -7.04 -3.19 19.46
N ASP A 133 -6.25 -2.12 19.31
CA ASP A 133 -6.75 -0.77 19.15
C ASP A 133 -7.18 -0.57 17.69
N THR A 134 -8.43 -0.96 17.41
CA THR A 134 -9.03 -0.83 16.09
C THR A 134 -8.99 0.63 15.60
N GLU A 135 -9.39 1.60 16.43
CA GLU A 135 -9.46 3.01 16.02
C GLU A 135 -8.08 3.56 15.63
N ALA A 136 -7.05 3.24 16.41
CA ALA A 136 -5.67 3.59 16.09
C ALA A 136 -5.21 2.93 14.79
N ALA A 137 -5.46 1.62 14.61
CA ALA A 137 -5.08 0.90 13.39
C ALA A 137 -5.73 1.51 12.13
N GLN A 138 -7.01 1.85 12.19
CA GLN A 138 -7.72 2.50 11.09
C GLN A 138 -7.12 3.88 10.76
N SER A 139 -6.82 4.67 11.79
CA SER A 139 -6.26 6.01 11.64
C SER A 139 -4.85 5.98 11.06
N LEU A 140 -4.01 5.07 11.55
CA LEU A 140 -2.63 4.87 11.09
C LEU A 140 -2.57 4.41 9.63
N VAL A 141 -3.38 3.40 9.25
CA VAL A 141 -3.44 2.93 7.84
C VAL A 141 -3.91 4.06 6.92
N ARG A 142 -4.92 4.83 7.31
CA ARG A 142 -5.40 5.98 6.53
C ARG A 142 -4.28 7.01 6.32
N LEU A 143 -3.58 7.37 7.39
CA LEU A 143 -2.49 8.36 7.34
C LEU A 143 -1.33 7.86 6.48
N HIS A 144 -0.93 6.61 6.65
CA HIS A 144 0.13 5.94 5.89
C HIS A 144 -0.16 5.95 4.37
N ILE A 145 -1.37 5.54 3.97
CA ILE A 145 -1.79 5.53 2.56
C ILE A 145 -1.84 6.96 2.01
N ARG A 146 -2.40 7.90 2.78
CA ARG A 146 -2.47 9.31 2.38
C ARG A 146 -1.10 9.93 2.18
N ARG A 147 -0.16 9.70 3.11
CA ARG A 147 1.23 10.17 3.00
C ARG A 147 1.88 9.60 1.74
N THR A 148 1.69 8.31 1.48
CA THR A 148 2.17 7.65 0.26
C THR A 148 1.59 8.31 -1.00
N ARG A 149 0.27 8.57 -1.04
CA ARG A 149 -0.37 9.28 -2.14
C ARG A 149 0.21 10.68 -2.34
N MET A 150 0.31 11.48 -1.28
CA MET A 150 0.83 12.85 -1.38
C MET A 150 2.29 12.87 -1.84
N THR A 151 3.10 11.92 -1.37
CA THR A 151 4.49 11.76 -1.78
C THR A 151 4.58 11.42 -3.27
N LEU A 152 3.82 10.43 -3.72
CA LEU A 152 3.74 10.05 -5.14
C LEU A 152 3.22 11.18 -6.03
N ARG A 153 2.25 11.96 -5.56
CA ARG A 153 1.73 13.13 -6.27
C ARG A 153 2.82 14.18 -6.49
N ASN A 154 3.66 14.42 -5.49
CA ASN A 154 4.77 15.38 -5.59
C ASN A 154 5.90 14.87 -6.50
N TYR A 155 6.23 13.57 -6.45
CA TYR A 155 7.14 12.96 -7.44
C TYR A 155 6.54 12.93 -8.85
N GLY A 156 5.22 12.95 -8.91
CA GLY A 156 4.41 12.95 -10.11
C GLY A 156 4.75 14.04 -11.12
N GLU A 157 5.11 15.25 -10.70
CA GLU A 157 5.53 16.31 -11.63
C GLU A 157 6.73 15.90 -12.50
N VAL A 158 7.51 14.90 -12.05
CA VAL A 158 8.64 14.28 -12.77
C VAL A 158 8.26 12.97 -13.47
N LEU A 159 7.22 12.26 -12.99
CA LEU A 159 6.81 10.94 -13.50
C LEU A 159 5.69 10.99 -14.54
N TRP A 160 4.81 12.00 -14.47
CA TRP A 160 3.64 12.18 -15.35
C TRP A 160 3.97 12.97 -16.63
N THR A 161 5.12 13.64 -16.69
CA THR A 161 5.53 14.54 -17.78
C THR A 161 6.33 13.84 -18.89
N LYS A 162 6.51 12.52 -18.82
CA LYS A 162 7.16 11.75 -19.89
C LYS A 162 6.14 11.28 -20.93
N ASP A 163 5.57 12.21 -21.68
CA ASP A 163 4.90 11.97 -22.95
C ASP A 163 4.76 13.34 -23.67
N ASP A 164 5.89 13.94 -24.06
CA ASP A 164 5.98 15.06 -25.01
C ASP A 164 7.40 15.06 -25.62
N ASP A 165 7.69 14.11 -26.50
CA ASP A 165 8.73 14.18 -27.56
C ASP A 165 8.43 13.15 -28.66
#